data_AF-A0A957F725-F1
#
_entry.id   AF-A0A957F725-F1
#
_cell.length_a   1.000
_cell.length_b   1.000
_cell.length_c   1.000
_cell.angle_alpha   90.00
_cell.angle_beta   90.00
_cell.angle_gamma   90.00
#
_symmetry.space_group_name_H-M   'P 1'
#
loop_
_entity.id
_entity.type
_entity.pdbx_description
1 polymer ?
#
loop_
_entity_poly.entity_id
_entity_poly.type
_entity_poly.pdbx_seq_one_letter_code
_entity_poly.pdbx_strand_id
1 'polypeptide(L)'
;IVASTVQPQAVCTNAGGVVTSLGHNLGSDDTCFGAAGDLQNADPLLAPLADGARQPLPGSPAIDAADLVLCTETAVANVDQLDQARPLFAGCDIGAVEWTGVAAYLPIIVR
;
A
#
# COMPACT_ATOMS: atom_id res chain seq x y z
N ILE A 1 11.10 -0.57 -0.87
CA ILE A 1 10.03 -0.75 -1.87
C ILE A 1 10.72 -1.37 -3.07
N VAL A 2 10.26 -2.56 -3.49
CA VAL A 2 11.07 -3.69 -3.97
C VAL A 2 12.21 -3.29 -4.91
N ALA A 3 13.44 -3.61 -4.51
CA ALA A 3 14.63 -3.47 -5.34
C ALA A 3 15.10 -4.86 -5.75
N SER A 4 15.02 -5.19 -7.05
CA SER A 4 15.78 -6.30 -7.61
C SER A 4 16.26 -5.93 -9.01
N THR A 5 17.57 -5.86 -9.18
CA THR A 5 18.22 -5.83 -10.49
C THR A 5 18.34 -7.24 -11.04
N VAL A 6 18.25 -7.33 -12.37
CA VAL A 6 18.52 -8.44 -13.32
C VAL A 6 17.40 -9.45 -13.67
N GLN A 7 16.94 -9.32 -14.94
CA GLN A 7 16.58 -10.34 -15.94
C GLN A 7 15.09 -10.46 -16.36
N PRO A 8 14.82 -10.85 -17.62
CA PRO A 8 13.58 -10.51 -18.33
C PRO A 8 12.44 -11.48 -18.01
N GLN A 9 11.28 -10.87 -17.74
CA GLN A 9 9.92 -11.42 -17.82
C GLN A 9 9.45 -12.46 -16.77
N ALA A 10 8.37 -12.05 -16.09
CA ALA A 10 7.31 -12.83 -15.44
C ALA A 10 7.63 -13.65 -14.17
N VAL A 11 8.91 -13.80 -13.79
CA VAL A 11 9.25 -14.49 -12.54
C VAL A 11 9.93 -13.51 -11.60
N CYS A 12 9.18 -13.07 -10.59
CA CYS A 12 9.73 -12.34 -9.46
C CYS A 12 10.72 -13.23 -8.73
N THR A 13 12.02 -13.12 -8.98
CA THR A 13 13.02 -13.88 -8.20
C THR A 13 13.65 -12.98 -7.17
N ASN A 14 13.60 -13.39 -5.90
CA ASN A 14 14.52 -12.86 -4.90
C ASN A 14 15.74 -13.80 -4.80
N ALA A 15 16.79 -13.40 -4.10
CA ALA A 15 18.03 -14.19 -3.97
C ALA A 15 17.82 -15.60 -3.36
N GLY A 16 16.61 -15.95 -2.91
CA GLY A 16 16.24 -17.25 -2.35
C GLY A 16 15.16 -18.03 -3.12
N GLY A 17 14.61 -17.53 -4.24
CA GLY A 17 13.64 -18.29 -5.04
C GLY A 17 12.61 -17.46 -5.80
N VAL A 18 11.61 -18.16 -6.32
CA VAL A 18 10.46 -17.57 -7.01
C VAL A 18 9.48 -17.01 -5.98
N VAL A 19 9.15 -15.74 -6.12
CA VAL A 19 8.06 -15.06 -5.41
C VAL A 19 6.78 -15.30 -6.19
N THR A 20 5.88 -16.06 -5.59
CA THR A 20 4.51 -16.22 -6.10
C THR A 20 3.65 -15.08 -5.58
N SER A 21 3.05 -14.31 -6.48
CA SER A 21 2.06 -13.30 -6.09
C SER A 21 0.78 -13.96 -5.57
N LEU A 22 0.26 -13.47 -4.45
CA LEU A 22 -1.08 -13.79 -3.95
C LEU A 22 -2.10 -12.68 -4.27
N GLY A 23 -1.72 -11.69 -5.07
CA GLY A 23 -2.53 -10.51 -5.35
C GLY A 23 -2.21 -9.33 -4.44
N HIS A 24 -2.78 -8.17 -4.79
CA HIS A 24 -2.72 -6.93 -3.99
C HIS A 24 -1.31 -6.41 -3.68
N ASN A 25 -0.35 -6.66 -4.57
CA ASN A 25 0.99 -6.08 -4.49
C ASN A 25 1.04 -4.74 -5.24
N LEU A 26 1.81 -3.77 -4.72
CA LEU A 26 2.08 -2.51 -5.40
C LEU A 26 3.57 -2.41 -5.75
N GLY A 27 3.85 -2.41 -7.05
CA GLY A 27 5.19 -2.34 -7.62
C GLY A 27 5.35 -1.15 -8.56
N SER A 28 6.50 -0.49 -8.47
CA SER A 28 6.86 0.62 -9.38
C SER A 28 7.42 0.15 -10.72
N ASP A 29 7.65 -1.16 -10.89
CA ASP A 29 8.09 -1.76 -12.14
C ASP A 29 7.02 -2.70 -12.72
N ASP A 30 7.18 -3.10 -13.98
CA ASP A 30 6.29 -4.01 -14.72
C ASP A 30 6.81 -5.46 -14.76
N THR A 31 7.84 -5.76 -13.96
CA THR A 31 8.62 -6.99 -14.12
C THR A 31 8.10 -8.15 -13.27
N CYS A 32 7.23 -7.84 -12.31
CA CYS A 32 6.84 -8.73 -11.24
C CYS A 32 5.36 -8.52 -10.85
N PHE A 33 4.68 -9.58 -10.41
CA PHE A 33 3.25 -9.60 -10.05
C PHE A 33 2.30 -9.72 -11.26
N GLY A 34 1.09 -10.21 -11.05
CA GLY A 34 0.16 -10.57 -12.14
C GLY A 34 -1.08 -11.34 -11.69
N ALA A 35 -1.24 -11.53 -10.39
CA ALA A 35 -2.47 -12.00 -9.78
C ALA A 35 -3.49 -10.85 -9.68
N ALA A 36 -4.74 -11.19 -9.36
CA ALA A 36 -5.79 -10.20 -9.18
C ALA A 36 -5.41 -9.18 -8.09
N GLY A 37 -5.71 -7.90 -8.35
CA GLY A 37 -5.41 -6.81 -7.43
C GLY A 37 -3.95 -6.34 -7.42
N ASP A 38 -3.03 -7.01 -8.13
CA ASP A 38 -1.68 -6.49 -8.30
C ASP A 38 -1.66 -5.21 -9.13
N LEU A 39 -0.89 -4.24 -8.68
CA LEU A 39 -0.68 -2.94 -9.29
C LEU A 39 0.80 -2.82 -9.68
N GLN A 40 1.08 -2.98 -10.97
CA GLN A 40 2.42 -2.91 -11.54
C GLN A 40 2.64 -1.55 -12.22
N ASN A 41 3.92 -1.17 -12.37
CA ASN A 41 4.32 0.09 -13.01
C ASN A 41 3.56 1.31 -12.45
N ALA A 42 3.30 1.29 -11.14
CA ALA A 42 2.49 2.29 -10.45
C ALA A 42 3.36 3.07 -9.47
N ASP A 43 3.37 4.40 -9.60
CA ASP A 43 3.96 5.27 -8.59
C ASP A 43 3.16 5.15 -7.30
N PRO A 44 3.74 4.70 -6.18
CA PRO A 44 3.01 4.54 -4.95
C PRO A 44 2.58 5.88 -4.33
N LEU A 45 3.07 7.02 -4.83
CA LEU A 45 2.70 8.37 -4.38
C LEU A 45 2.76 8.48 -2.85
N LEU A 46 3.92 8.17 -2.28
CA LEU A 46 4.11 8.20 -0.83
C LEU A 46 4.79 9.49 -0.39
N ALA A 47 4.40 9.97 0.78
CA ALA A 47 5.09 11.03 1.48
C ALA A 47 6.54 10.62 1.87
N PRO A 48 7.40 11.58 2.21
CA PRO A 48 8.67 11.31 2.87
C PRO A 48 8.47 10.45 4.14
N LEU A 49 9.51 9.71 4.52
CA LEU A 49 9.49 8.91 5.74
C LEU A 49 9.35 9.84 6.96
N ALA A 50 8.30 9.63 7.74
CA ALA A 50 8.03 10.33 9.00
C ALA A 50 7.47 9.32 10.01
N ASP A 51 7.88 9.43 11.27
CA ASP A 51 7.43 8.53 12.36
C ASP A 51 7.58 7.04 12.05
N GLY A 52 8.60 6.68 11.25
CA GLY A 52 8.88 5.29 10.86
C GLY A 52 8.03 4.77 9.70
N ALA A 53 7.11 5.57 9.15
CA ALA A 53 6.21 5.18 8.07
C ALA A 53 6.23 6.16 6.88
N ARG A 54 5.76 5.67 5.73
CA ARG A 54 5.52 6.49 4.53
C ARG A 54 4.03 6.51 4.25
N GLN A 55 3.39 7.63 4.56
CA GLN A 55 1.96 7.84 4.36
C GLN A 55 1.63 7.90 2.85
N PRO A 56 0.57 7.22 2.38
CA PRO A 56 0.02 7.48 1.05
C PRO A 56 -0.39 8.95 0.90
N LEU A 57 -0.13 9.54 -0.26
CA LEU A 57 -0.63 10.87 -0.61
C LEU A 57 -2.03 10.75 -1.25
N PRO A 58 -2.83 11.84 -1.28
CA PRO A 58 -4.10 11.84 -2.00
C PRO A 58 -3.92 11.38 -3.46
N GLY A 59 -4.72 10.40 -3.87
CA GLY A 59 -4.64 9.79 -5.20
C GLY A 59 -3.62 8.66 -5.33
N SER A 60 -2.98 8.24 -4.23
CA SER A 60 -2.10 7.07 -4.23
C SER A 60 -2.86 5.80 -4.66
N PRO A 61 -2.27 4.96 -5.54
CA PRO A 61 -2.84 3.67 -5.90
C PRO A 61 -2.84 2.67 -4.73
N ALA A 62 -2.16 2.98 -3.62
CA ALA A 62 -2.20 2.16 -2.42
C ALA A 62 -3.54 2.29 -1.68
N ILE A 63 -4.30 3.37 -1.88
CA ILE A 63 -5.51 3.67 -1.11
C ILE A 63 -6.64 2.69 -1.46
N ASP A 64 -7.26 2.11 -0.43
CA ASP A 64 -8.38 1.15 -0.53
C ASP A 64 -8.08 -0.08 -1.42
N ALA A 65 -6.80 -0.42 -1.65
CA ALA A 65 -6.40 -1.38 -2.68
C ALA A 65 -5.91 -2.74 -2.13
N ALA A 66 -5.77 -2.90 -0.81
CA ALA A 66 -5.34 -4.17 -0.22
C ALA A 66 -6.48 -5.19 -0.13
N ASP A 67 -6.11 -6.44 0.14
CA ASP A 67 -7.08 -7.51 0.41
C ASP A 67 -7.77 -7.25 1.76
N LEU A 68 -9.06 -6.91 1.69
CA LEU A 68 -9.86 -6.59 2.87
C LEU A 68 -9.96 -7.75 3.87
N VAL A 69 -9.96 -9.01 3.40
CA VAL A 69 -10.01 -10.18 4.29
C VAL A 69 -8.71 -10.23 5.09
N LEU A 70 -7.56 -10.16 4.41
CA LEU A 70 -6.26 -10.18 5.08
C LEU A 70 -6.06 -9.01 6.05
N CYS A 71 -6.55 -7.83 5.70
CA CYS A 71 -6.45 -6.65 6.57
C CYS A 71 -7.23 -6.77 7.88
N THR A 72 -8.22 -7.66 7.93
CA THR A 72 -9.06 -7.90 9.11
C THR A 72 -8.72 -9.18 9.87
N GLU A 73 -7.64 -9.86 9.46
CA GLU A 73 -7.16 -11.06 10.13
C GLU A 73 -6.64 -10.75 11.54
N THR A 74 -6.83 -11.72 12.44
CA THR A 74 -6.38 -11.59 13.84
C THR A 74 -4.90 -11.27 13.99
N ALA A 75 -4.05 -11.73 13.06
CA ALA A 75 -2.62 -11.45 13.04
C ALA A 75 -2.29 -9.97 12.76
N VAL A 76 -3.20 -9.23 12.10
CA VAL A 76 -3.06 -7.80 11.79
C VAL A 76 -3.67 -6.93 12.90
N ALA A 77 -4.44 -7.52 13.81
CA ALA A 77 -5.08 -6.83 14.95
C ALA A 77 -5.96 -5.62 14.57
N ASN A 78 -6.39 -5.53 13.30
CA ASN A 78 -7.18 -4.42 12.75
C ASN A 78 -6.55 -3.03 12.96
N VAL A 79 -5.22 -2.94 13.09
CA VAL A 79 -4.50 -1.67 13.22
C VAL A 79 -3.27 -1.64 12.29
N ASP A 80 -2.85 -0.44 11.91
CA ASP A 80 -1.66 -0.21 11.12
C ASP A 80 -0.42 0.04 12.00
N GLN A 81 0.75 0.32 11.41
CA GLN A 81 2.00 0.51 12.17
C GLN A 81 2.02 1.77 13.05
N LEU A 82 1.06 2.68 12.89
CA LEU A 82 0.90 3.88 13.70
C LEU A 82 -0.33 3.77 14.63
N ASP A 83 -0.80 2.54 14.87
CA ASP A 83 -1.97 2.21 15.70
C ASP A 83 -3.30 2.80 15.19
N GLN A 84 -3.38 3.12 13.90
CA GLN A 84 -4.61 3.59 13.28
C GLN A 84 -5.46 2.39 12.82
N ALA A 85 -6.78 2.49 13.01
CA ALA A 85 -7.71 1.41 12.67
C ALA A 85 -7.67 1.06 11.17
N ARG A 86 -7.76 -0.24 10.85
CA ARG A 86 -7.90 -0.77 9.50
C ARG A 86 -9.22 -1.53 9.34
N PRO A 87 -9.95 -1.36 8.23
CA PRO A 87 -9.85 -0.26 7.27
C PRO A 87 -10.35 1.07 7.86
N LEU A 88 -9.85 2.20 7.36
CA LEU A 88 -10.34 3.54 7.73
C LEU A 88 -11.51 4.02 6.85
N PHE A 89 -11.52 3.66 5.57
CA PHE A 89 -12.53 4.09 4.59
C PHE A 89 -13.17 2.90 3.86
N ALA A 90 -13.11 2.86 2.53
CA ALA A 90 -13.84 1.87 1.71
C ALA A 90 -13.13 0.51 1.67
N GLY A 91 -11.83 0.51 1.90
CA GLY A 91 -10.96 -0.64 2.03
C GLY A 91 -9.78 -0.30 2.92
N CYS A 92 -8.84 -1.24 2.99
CA CYS A 92 -7.58 -1.02 3.65
C CYS A 92 -6.50 -0.70 2.61
N ASP A 93 -5.47 0.02 3.02
CA ASP A 93 -4.43 0.45 2.10
C ASP A 93 -3.34 -0.60 1.89
N ILE A 94 -2.72 -0.62 0.71
CA ILE A 94 -1.52 -1.45 0.50
C ILE A 94 -0.35 -0.82 1.27
N GLY A 95 0.15 -1.53 2.28
CA GLY A 95 1.37 -1.18 2.98
C GLY A 95 1.22 -1.10 4.49
N ALA A 96 2.07 -0.28 5.09
CA ALA A 96 2.27 -0.22 6.53
C ALA A 96 1.27 0.67 7.28
N VAL A 97 0.68 1.65 6.59
CA VAL A 97 -0.17 2.68 7.18
C VAL A 97 -1.37 2.98 6.29
N GLU A 98 -2.48 3.32 6.93
CA GLU A 98 -3.68 3.82 6.28
C GLU A 98 -3.53 5.32 5.97
N TRP A 99 -4.09 5.73 4.83
CA TRP A 99 -4.31 7.11 4.49
C TRP A 99 -5.41 7.67 5.39
N THR A 100 -5.09 8.76 6.08
CA THR A 100 -5.98 9.37 7.08
C THR A 100 -6.82 10.53 6.54
N GLY A 101 -6.81 10.75 5.22
CA GLY A 101 -7.50 11.85 4.58
C GLY A 101 -6.68 13.15 4.51
N VAL A 102 -7.31 14.23 4.05
CA VAL A 102 -6.76 15.58 4.13
C VAL A 102 -7.42 16.34 5.27
N ALA A 103 -6.63 16.92 6.17
CA ALA A 103 -7.13 17.86 7.17
C ALA A 103 -7.60 19.15 6.46
N ALA A 104 -8.87 19.20 6.07
CA ALA A 104 -9.47 20.43 5.56
C ALA A 104 -9.69 21.39 6.74
N TYR A 105 -8.77 22.33 6.95
CA TYR A 105 -9.02 23.49 7.79
C TYR A 105 -10.00 24.43 7.07
N LEU A 106 -11.31 24.20 7.28
CA LEU A 106 -12.31 25.18 6.91
C LEU A 106 -12.16 26.39 7.85
N PRO A 107 -11.98 27.62 7.34
CA PRO A 107 -12.08 28.79 8.19
C PRO A 107 -13.50 28.83 8.77
N ILE A 108 -13.61 28.89 10.10
CA ILE A 108 -14.89 29.12 10.77
C ILE A 108 -15.32 30.54 10.40
N ILE A 109 -16.22 30.68 9.43
CA ILE A 109 -16.91 31.94 9.19
C ILE A 109 -18.02 32.03 10.24
N VAL A 110 -17.69 32.58 11.41
CA VAL A 110 -18.72 33.01 12.37
C VAL A 110 -19.29 34.32 11.80
N ARG A 111 -20.58 34.32 11.46
CA ARG A 111 -21.34 35.55 11.16
C ARG A 111 -21.84 36.19 12.43
#